data_AF-A0A961GJJ2-F1
#
_entry.id   AF-A0A961GJJ2-F1
#
_cell.length_a   1.000
_cell.length_b   1.000
_cell.length_c   1.000
_cell.angle_alpha   90.00
_cell.angle_beta   90.00
_cell.angle_gamma   90.00
#
_symmetry.space_group_name_H-M   'P 1'
#
loop_
_entity.id
_entity.type
_entity.pdbx_description
1 polymer ?
#
loop_
_entity_poly.entity_id
_entity_poly.type
_entity_poly.pdbx_seq_one_letter_code
_entity_poly.pdbx_strand_id
1 'polypeptide(L)' 'MRAAVLRNLGDETLEVVDDIELVELGPTDVKVQIKCTGVCHSDLHGMKGDLP' A
#
# COMPACT_ATOMS: atom_id res chain seq x y z
N MET A 1 -4.91 10.85 4.36
CA MET A 1 -4.43 9.89 5.38
C MET A 1 -3.00 9.50 5.02
N ARG A 2 -2.18 9.17 6.03
CA ARG A 2 -0.78 8.79 5.78
C ARG A 2 -0.64 7.41 5.18
N ALA A 3 0.18 7.28 4.14
CA ALA A 3 0.46 6.03 3.46
C ALA A 3 1.89 5.99 2.89
N ALA A 4 2.41 4.79 2.65
CA ALA A 4 3.62 4.55 1.86
C ALA A 4 3.18 4.06 0.47
N VAL A 5 3.56 4.78 -0.58
CA VAL A 5 3.08 4.58 -1.95
C VAL A 5 4.25 4.19 -2.85
N LEU A 6 4.10 3.08 -3.56
CA LEU A 6 4.96 2.74 -4.70
C LEU A 6 4.40 3.48 -5.93
N ARG A 7 5.19 4.38 -6.54
CA ARG A 7 4.74 5.13 -7.71
C ARG A 7 4.87 4.30 -8.99
N ASN A 8 5.98 3.59 -9.14
CA ASN A 8 6.27 2.77 -10.31
C ASN A 8 6.81 1.40 -9.91
N LEU A 9 6.57 0.39 -10.74
CA LEU A 9 7.22 -0.91 -10.58
C LEU A 9 8.73 -0.77 -10.76
N GLY A 10 9.49 -1.43 -9.88
CA GLY A 10 10.94 -1.36 -9.84
C GLY A 10 11.51 -0.21 -9.02
N ASP A 11 10.69 0.69 -8.48
CA ASP A 11 11.17 1.71 -7.55
C ASP A 11 11.73 1.04 -6.27
N GLU A 12 12.91 1.45 -5.82
CA GLU A 12 13.58 0.87 -4.65
C GLU A 12 13.05 1.43 -3.32
N THR A 13 12.24 2.50 -3.37
CA THR A 13 11.71 3.18 -2.19
C THR A 13 10.23 3.48 -2.35
N LEU A 14 9.54 3.62 -1.22
CA LEU A 14 8.15 4.06 -1.16
C LEU A 14 8.10 5.53 -0.80
N GLU A 15 7.24 6.28 -1.47
CA GLU A 15 6.95 7.67 -1.13
C GLU A 15 5.98 7.72 0.05
N VAL A 16 6.35 8.42 1.12
CA VAL A 16 5.46 8.63 2.27
C VAL A 16 4.68 9.92 2.07
N VAL A 17 3.36 9.79 1.93
CA VAL A 17 2.41 10.89 1.71
C VAL A 17 1.39 10.95 2.84
N ASP A 18 0.76 12.10 3.08
CA ASP A 18 -0.19 12.33 4.19
C ASP A 18 -1.64 12.61 3.73
N ASP A 19 -1.86 12.71 2.43
CA ASP A 19 -3.05 13.27 1.77
C ASP A 19 -3.87 12.26 0.95
N ILE A 20 -3.68 10.96 1.17
CA ILE A 20 -4.50 9.93 0.48
C ILE A 20 -5.95 9.96 0.97
N GLU A 21 -6.89 9.88 0.05
CA GLU A 21 -8.31 9.68 0.32
C GLU A 21 -8.73 8.24 -0.01
N LEU A 22 -9.70 7.73 0.74
CA LEU A 22 -10.29 6.43 0.45
C LEU A 22 -11.33 6.57 -0.67
N VAL A 23 -11.44 5.55 -1.49
CA VAL A 23 -12.56 5.41 -2.43
C VAL A 23 -13.89 5.21 -1.68
N GLU A 24 -15.01 5.38 -2.39
CA GLU A 24 -16.33 5.08 -1.84
C GLU A 24 -16.42 3.60 -1.44
N LEU A 25 -16.96 3.34 -0.25
CA LEU A 25 -17.09 2.00 0.31
C LEU A 25 -18.46 1.42 0.00
N GLY A 26 -18.48 0.18 -0.47
CA GLY A 26 -19.70 -0.58 -0.71
C GLY A 26 -20.34 -1.13 0.57
N PRO A 27 -21.54 -1.72 0.45
CA PRO A 27 -22.30 -2.21 1.60
C PRO A 27 -21.63 -3.36 2.36
N THR A 28 -20.66 -4.04 1.75
CA THR A 28 -19.91 -5.17 2.34
C THR A 28 -18.48 -4.82 2.70
N ASP A 29 -18.04 -3.59 2.44
CA ASP A 29 -16.66 -3.19 2.71
C ASP A 29 -16.46 -2.81 4.17
N VAL A 30 -15.25 -3.03 4.67
CA VAL A 30 -14.86 -2.69 6.05
C VAL A 30 -13.71 -1.70 6.02
N LYS A 31 -13.92 -0.54 6.64
CA LYS A 31 -12.84 0.42 6.90
C LYS A 31 -12.00 -0.05 8.08
N VAL A 32 -10.75 -0.41 7.82
CA VAL A 32 -9.80 -0.83 8.87
C VAL A 32 -8.83 0.30 9.20
N GLN A 33 -8.69 0.63 10.49
CA GLN A 33 -7.62 1.50 10.96
C GLN A 33 -6.37 0.67 11.27
N ILE A 34 -5.36 0.72 10.38
CA ILE A 34 -4.10 0.03 10.58
C ILE A 34 -3.37 0.61 11.81
N LYS A 35 -3.12 -0.22 12.83
CA LYS A 35 -2.35 0.15 14.03
C LYS A 35 -0.89 -0.28 13.96
N CYS A 36 -0.65 -1.44 13.32
CA CYS A 36 0.66 -2.02 13.08
C CYS A 36 0.66 -2.67 11.69
N THR A 37 1.81 -2.73 11.03
CA THR A 37 2.01 -3.47 9.78
C THR A 37 3.33 -4.24 9.84
N GLY A 38 3.41 -5.37 9.15
CA GLY A 38 4.63 -6.15 8.96
C GLY A 38 5.20 -5.93 7.56
N VAL A 39 6.51 -6.15 7.41
CA VAL A 39 7.18 -6.17 6.11
C VAL A 39 7.58 -7.62 5.80
N CYS A 40 7.29 -8.06 4.58
CA CYS A 40 7.56 -9.40 4.09
C CYS A 40 8.53 -9.37 2.91
N HIS A 41 9.17 -10.50 2.62
CA HIS A 41 9.99 -10.63 1.42
C HIS A 41 9.17 -10.52 0.12
N SER A 42 7.91 -10.95 0.14
CA SER A 42 7.00 -10.82 -1.01
C SER A 42 6.69 -9.38 -1.37
N ASP A 43 6.87 -8.42 -0.45
CA ASP A 43 6.65 -7.00 -0.74
C ASP A 43 7.66 -6.50 -1.79
N LEU A 44 8.90 -7.00 -1.75
CA LEU A 44 9.92 -6.71 -2.77
C LEU A 44 9.53 -7.28 -4.14
N HIS A 45 8.94 -8.47 -4.17
CA HIS A 45 8.41 -9.06 -5.41
C HIS A 45 7.25 -8.24 -5.97
N GLY A 46 6.35 -7.77 -5.10
CA GLY A 46 5.29 -6.83 -5.46
C GLY A 46 5.84 -5.52 -6.02
N MET A 47 6.85 -4.94 -5.36
CA MET A 47 7.52 -3.72 -5.81
C MET A 47 8.19 -3.89 -7.16
N LYS A 48 8.80 -5.04 -7.41
CA LYS A 48 9.44 -5.38 -8.69
C LYS A 48 8.41 -5.71 -9.78
N GLY A 49 7.19 -6.08 -9.42
CA GLY A 49 6.15 -6.51 -10.34
C GLY A 49 6.32 -7.94 -10.85
N ASP A 50 6.94 -8.82 -10.06
CA ASP A 50 7.21 -10.22 -10.42
C ASP A 50 6.49 -11.25 -9.51
N LEU A 51 5.37 -10.83 -8.89
CA LEU A 51 4.42 -11.75 -8.24
C LEU A 51 3.78 -12.68 -9.28
N PRO A 52 3.55 -13.97 -8.94
CA PRO A 52 2.92 -14.94 -9.84
C PRO A 52 1.44 -14.67 -10.14
#